data_AF-A0A958VRS8-F1
#
_entry.id   AF-A0A958VRS8-F1
#
_cell.length_a   1.000
_cell.length_b   1.000
_cell.length_c   1.000
_cell.angle_alpha   90.00
_cell.angle_beta   90.00
_cell.angle_gamma   90.00
#
_symmetry.space_group_name_H-M   'P 1'
#
loop_
_entity.id
_entity.type
_entity.pdbx_description
1 polymer ?
#
loop_
_entity_poly.entity_id
_entity_poly.type
_entity_poly.pdbx_seq_one_letter_code
_entity_poly.pdbx_strand_id
1 'polypeptide(L)'
;KRNEVLNELTLLASEAQLYFKRPTTYGGGGKSFIGWEIPRQYQSTEAGTFSANVVSSSEVIITGTGNEVVTGNDSVRVQLNVTPKSYQATILK
;
A
#
# COMPACT_ATOMS: atom_id res chain seq x y z
N LYS A 1 -1.55 -4.33 16.73
CA LYS A 1 -1.84 -3.72 15.40
C LYS A 1 -0.81 -3.99 14.29
N ARG A 2 0.45 -4.36 14.56
CA ARG A 2 1.45 -4.66 13.49
C ARG A 2 0.97 -5.65 12.42
N ASN A 3 0.31 -6.74 12.83
CA ASN A 3 -0.19 -7.75 11.89
C ASN A 3 -1.36 -7.23 11.04
N GLU A 4 -2.22 -6.37 11.62
CA GLU A 4 -3.33 -5.75 10.90
C GLU A 4 -2.82 -4.79 9.81
N VAL A 5 -1.83 -3.95 10.14
CA VAL A 5 -1.18 -3.06 9.16
C VAL A 5 -0.55 -3.86 8.02
N LEU A 6 0.14 -4.96 8.32
CA LEU A 6 0.72 -5.84 7.30
C LEU A 6 -0.34 -6.51 6.42
N ASN A 7 -1.47 -6.92 7.00
CA ASN A 7 -2.56 -7.54 6.26
C ASN A 7 -3.20 -6.53 5.29
N GLU A 8 -3.49 -5.32 5.77
CA GLU A 8 -4.04 -4.24 4.94
C GLU A 8 -3.08 -3.81 3.84
N LEU A 9 -1.78 -3.68 4.14
CA LEU A 9 -0.78 -3.41 3.11
C LEU A 9 -0.70 -4.49 2.04
N THR A 10 -0.83 -5.76 2.43
CA THR A 10 -0.82 -6.90 1.50
C THR A 10 -2.05 -6.89 0.59
N LEU A 11 -3.22 -6.52 1.13
CA LEU A 11 -4.43 -6.31 0.36
C LEU A 11 -4.25 -5.17 -0.65
N LEU A 12 -3.76 -4.01 -0.19
CA LEU A 12 -3.51 -2.85 -1.05
C LEU A 12 -2.48 -3.13 -2.16
N ALA A 13 -1.42 -3.90 -1.85
CA ALA A 13 -0.45 -4.33 -2.85
C ALA A 13 -1.08 -5.23 -3.91
N SER A 14 -1.99 -6.12 -3.51
CA SER A 14 -2.72 -6.99 -4.44
C SER A 14 -3.66 -6.19 -5.34
N GLU A 15 -4.38 -5.22 -4.78
CA GLU A 15 -5.24 -4.30 -5.54
C GLU A 15 -4.44 -3.44 -6.54
N ALA A 16 -3.27 -2.94 -6.14
CA ALA A 16 -2.37 -2.23 -7.04
C ALA A 16 -1.97 -3.12 -8.24
N GLN A 17 -1.56 -4.36 -7.98
CA GLN A 17 -1.21 -5.31 -9.06
C GLN A 17 -2.40 -5.64 -9.95
N LEU A 18 -3.61 -5.73 -9.39
CA LEU A 18 -4.83 -5.93 -10.17
C LEU A 18 -5.11 -4.73 -11.08
N TYR A 19 -4.97 -3.50 -10.56
CA TYR A 19 -5.07 -2.28 -11.35
C TYR A 19 -4.07 -2.29 -12.51
N PHE A 20 -2.80 -2.59 -12.25
CA PHE A 20 -1.77 -2.69 -13.29
C PHE A 20 -2.16 -3.67 -14.41
N LYS A 21 -2.71 -4.84 -14.06
CA LYS A 21 -3.10 -5.88 -15.02
C LYS A 21 -4.39 -5.55 -15.78
N ARG A 22 -5.30 -4.79 -15.17
CA ARG A 22 -6.60 -4.47 -15.77
C ARG A 22 -6.41 -3.46 -16.92
N PRO A 23 -7.05 -3.68 -18.10
CA PRO A 23 -7.00 -2.71 -19.20
C PRO A 23 -7.61 -1.35 -18.83
N THR A 24 -7.12 -0.28 -19.46
CA THR A 24 -7.64 1.08 -19.24
C THR A 24 -9.12 1.23 -19.60
N THR A 25 -9.60 0.47 -20.59
CA THR A 25 -11.02 0.42 -20.99
C THR A 25 -11.96 -0.06 -19.87
N TYR A 26 -11.43 -0.75 -18.85
CA TYR A 26 -12.17 -1.22 -17.68
C TYR A 26 -11.78 -0.46 -16.40
N GLY A 27 -11.18 0.74 -16.52
CA GLY A 27 -10.73 1.54 -15.38
C GLY A 27 -9.49 0.99 -14.66
N GLY A 28 -8.69 0.17 -15.36
CA GLY A 28 -7.37 -0.25 -14.89
C GLY A 28 -6.24 0.64 -15.38
N GLY A 29 -5.02 0.23 -15.05
CA GLY A 29 -3.79 0.94 -15.40
C GLY A 29 -3.16 0.54 -16.73
N GLY A 30 -3.63 -0.53 -17.37
CA GLY A 30 -3.15 -0.94 -18.70
C GLY A 30 -1.64 -1.17 -18.77
N LYS A 31 -1.08 -1.89 -17.79
CA LYS A 31 0.37 -2.07 -17.56
C LYS A 31 1.08 -0.83 -17.02
N SER A 32 0.36 0.01 -16.27
CA SER A 32 0.91 1.16 -15.57
C SER A 32 0.29 1.30 -14.18
N PHE A 33 1.07 1.68 -13.18
CA PHE A 33 0.55 2.13 -11.88
C PHE A 33 0.18 3.62 -11.88
N ILE A 34 0.44 4.35 -12.96
CA ILE A 34 0.05 5.77 -13.06
C ILE A 34 -1.47 5.88 -12.91
N GLY A 35 -1.90 6.76 -11.99
CA GLY A 35 -3.31 6.96 -11.65
C GLY A 35 -3.86 5.96 -10.62
N TRP A 36 -3.07 5.01 -10.13
CA TRP A 36 -3.49 4.19 -8.99
C TRP A 36 -3.41 5.00 -7.69
N GLU A 37 -4.49 4.95 -6.92
CA GLU A 37 -4.60 5.60 -5.61
C GLU A 37 -5.21 4.62 -4.60
N ILE A 38 -4.85 4.79 -3.32
CA ILE A 38 -5.49 4.05 -2.23
C ILE A 38 -6.93 4.57 -2.09
N PRO A 39 -7.95 3.69 -2.10
CA PRO A 39 -9.32 4.11 -1.85
C PRO A 39 -9.45 4.81 -0.50
N ARG A 40 -10.25 5.88 -0.41
CA ARG A 40 -10.35 6.73 0.79
C ARG A 40 -10.65 5.95 2.08
N GLN A 41 -11.44 4.89 1.99
CA GLN A 41 -11.77 4.04 3.14
C GLN A 41 -10.57 3.27 3.72
N TYR A 42 -9.49 3.10 2.94
CA TYR A 42 -8.26 2.44 3.37
C TYR A 42 -7.14 3.43 3.70
N GLN A 43 -7.33 4.73 3.51
CA GLN A 43 -6.31 5.74 3.85
C GLN A 43 -6.15 5.92 5.37
N SER A 44 -7.23 5.71 6.13
CA SER A 44 -7.21 5.70 7.59
C SER A 44 -8.19 4.65 8.10
N THR A 45 -7.66 3.63 8.77
CA THR A 45 -8.42 2.55 9.39
C THR A 45 -8.13 2.53 10.90
N GLU A 46 -8.77 1.62 11.65
CA GLU A 46 -8.42 1.40 13.06
C GLU A 46 -6.99 0.84 13.24
N ALA A 47 -6.47 0.17 12.22
CA ALA A 47 -5.13 -0.40 12.21
C ALA A 47 -4.07 0.70 12.04
N GLY A 48 -4.30 1.67 11.16
CA GLY A 48 -3.31 2.71 10.85
C GLY A 48 -3.70 3.69 9.75
N THR A 49 -2.74 4.52 9.37
CA THR A 49 -2.83 5.41 8.20
C THR A 49 -1.99 4.87 7.05
N PHE A 50 -2.54 4.91 5.84
CA PHE A 50 -1.91 4.35 4.65
C PHE A 50 -1.80 5.40 3.56
N SER A 51 -0.64 5.43 2.91
CA SER A 51 -0.34 6.33 1.80
C SER A 51 0.33 5.56 0.68
N ALA A 52 0.08 5.95 -0.56
CA ALA A 52 0.74 5.39 -1.73
C ALA A 52 1.51 6.49 -2.45
N ASN A 53 2.68 6.12 -2.95
CA ASN A 53 3.52 6.96 -3.80
C ASN A 53 3.87 6.18 -5.06
N VAL A 54 3.29 6.57 -6.19
CA VAL A 54 3.61 5.97 -7.50
C VAL A 54 4.95 6.53 -7.95
N VAL A 55 5.99 5.69 -7.92
CA VAL A 55 7.37 6.09 -8.28
C VAL A 55 7.55 6.04 -9.79
N SER A 56 6.95 5.05 -10.44
CA SER A 56 7.00 4.87 -11.89
C SER A 56 5.79 4.09 -12.40
N SER A 57 5.67 3.90 -13.71
CA SER A 57 4.63 3.05 -14.29
C SER A 57 4.68 1.60 -13.80
N SER A 58 5.81 1.13 -13.27
CA SER A 58 5.98 -0.25 -12.77
C SER A 58 6.37 -0.33 -11.30
N GLU A 59 6.24 0.77 -10.55
CA GLU A 59 6.61 0.78 -9.14
C GLU A 59 5.71 1.70 -8.34
N VAL A 60 5.15 1.17 -7.26
CA VAL A 60 4.42 1.95 -6.25
C VAL A 60 4.88 1.58 -4.86
N ILE A 61 5.14 2.60 -4.05
CA ILE A 61 5.52 2.45 -2.65
C ILE A 61 4.28 2.72 -1.80
N ILE A 62 3.84 1.71 -1.06
CA ILE A 62 2.73 1.82 -0.11
C ILE A 62 3.31 1.89 1.29
N THR A 63 3.00 2.94 2.04
CA THR A 63 3.45 3.12 3.42
C THR A 63 2.25 3.05 4.36
N GLY A 64 2.29 2.13 5.31
CA GLY A 64 1.34 2.02 6.42
C GLY A 64 2.00 2.41 7.73
N THR A 65 1.35 3.26 8.51
CA THR A 65 1.78 3.66 9.85
C THR A 65 0.74 3.20 10.85
N GLY A 66 1.10 2.25 11.71
CA GLY A 66 0.20 1.72 12.73
C GLY A 66 -0.14 2.76 13.79
N ASN A 67 -1.43 2.90 14.11
CA ASN A 67 -1.92 3.87 15.10
C ASN A 67 -1.87 3.30 16.54
N GLU A 68 -0.80 2.55 16.85
CA GLU A 68 -0.58 1.95 18.15
C GLU A 68 0.38 2.86 18.93
N VAL A 69 -0.17 3.83 19.67
CA VAL A 69 0.60 4.51 20.73
C VAL A 69 0.64 3.57 21.93
N VAL A 70 1.45 2.52 21.84
CA VAL A 70 1.84 1.77 23.04
C VAL A 70 2.75 2.72 23.81
N THR A 71 2.49 2.88 25.11
CA THR A 71 3.26 3.70 26.06
C THR A 71 4.76 3.71 25.75
N GLY A 72 5.23 4.78 25.10
CA GLY A 72 6.60 4.92 24.58
C GLY A 72 6.68 4.87 23.05
N ASN A 73 6.41 6.02 22.40
CA ASN A 73 6.85 6.52 21.08
C ASN A 73 7.08 5.62 19.84
N ASP A 74 6.90 4.30 19.89
CA ASP A 74 7.26 3.37 18.81
C ASP A 74 6.05 3.08 17.91
N SER A 75 5.74 4.04 17.04
CA SER A 75 4.78 3.79 15.95
C SER A 75 5.39 2.84 14.92
N VAL A 76 4.77 1.69 14.69
CA VAL A 76 5.26 0.73 13.67
C VAL A 76 4.97 1.27 12.28
N ARG A 77 6.02 1.61 11.53
CA ARG A 77 5.92 2.03 10.12
C ARG A 77 6.37 0.88 9.22
N VAL A 78 5.54 0.54 8.23
CA VAL A 78 5.83 -0.52 7.27
C VAL A 78 5.68 0.05 5.87
N GLN A 79 6.65 -0.25 5.02
CA GLN A 79 6.66 0.14 3.62
C GLN A 79 6.63 -1.11 2.75
N LEU A 80 5.70 -1.19 1.81
CA LEU A 80 5.72 -2.17 0.73
C LEU A 80 6.17 -1.49 -0.56
N ASN A 81 7.22 -2.01 -1.16
CA ASN A 81 7.52 -1.74 -2.56
C ASN A 81 6.76 -2.74 -3.43
N VAL A 82 5.85 -2.26 -4.28
CA VAL A 82 5.00 -3.10 -5.15
C VAL A 82 5.41 -2.91 -6.60
N THR A 83 5.71 -4.04 -7.24
CA THR A 83 5.98 -4.17 -8.67
C THR A 83 4.88 -4.99 -9.33
N PRO A 84 4.84 -5.09 -10.68
CA PRO A 84 3.79 -5.84 -11.38
C PRO A 84 3.76 -7.34 -11.07
N LYS A 85 4.87 -7.89 -10.57
CA LYS A 85 5.06 -9.33 -10.34
C LYS A 85 5.18 -9.70 -8.86
N SER A 86 5.70 -8.80 -8.04
CA SER A 86 5.96 -9.06 -6.62
C SER A 86 5.83 -7.79 -5.79
N TYR A 87 5.76 -7.96 -4.48
CA TYR A 87 5.90 -6.87 -3.53
C TYR A 87 6.84 -7.28 -2.41
N GLN A 88 7.57 -6.33 -1.84
CA GLN A 88 8.51 -6.56 -0.74
C GLN A 88 8.18 -5.61 0.40
N ALA A 89 8.00 -6.17 1.60
CA ALA A 89 7.75 -5.40 2.81
C ALA A 89 9.07 -5.10 3.54
N THR A 90 9.24 -3.84 3.92
CA THR A 90 10.33 -3.33 4.76
C THR A 90 9.71 -2.67 5.98
N ILE A 91 10.09 -3.13 7.17
CA ILE A 91 9.66 -2.52 8.42
C ILE A 91 10.66 -1.43 8.77
N LEU A 92 10.16 -0.20 8.90
CA LEU A 92 10.93 0.96 9.32
C LEU A 92 10.78 1.07 10.84
N LYS A 93 11.90 1.13 11.55
CA LYS A 93 11.99 1.41 12.99
C LYS A 93 12.14 2.91 13.21
#